data_AF-A0A536U594-F1
#
_entry.id   AF-A0A536U594-F1
#
_cell.length_a   1.000
_cell.length_b   1.000
_cell.length_c   1.000
_cell.angle_alpha   90.00
_cell.angle_beta   90.00
_cell.angle_gamma   90.00
#
_symmetry.space_group_name_H-M   'P 1'
#
loop_
_entity.id
_entity.type
_entity.pdbx_description
1 polymer ?
#
loop_
_entity_poly.entity_id
_entity_poly.type
_entity_poly.pdbx_seq_one_letter_code
_entity_poly.pdbx_strand_id
1 'polypeptide(L)'
;MRKGLKLSLKFHRQLAAIAGNGVLAEFLDQLIARTPLVVLAYRGRGADRTCSIDEHIEIIDAIATGNVAKAVAAMTSHLESLEGQLDLSDDTETSTDLVALFGAGGD
;
A
#
# COMPACT_ATOMS: atom_id res chain seq x y z
N MET A 1 4.01 -9.51 -10.90
CA MET A 1 3.52 -8.39 -10.07
C MET A 1 2.01 -8.25 -10.23
N ARG A 2 1.25 -8.30 -9.13
CA ARG A 2 -0.23 -8.17 -9.14
C ARG A 2 -0.63 -6.81 -9.75
N LYS A 3 -1.47 -6.81 -10.80
CA LYS A 3 -1.86 -5.61 -11.57
C LYS A 3 -2.46 -4.49 -10.71
N GLY A 4 -3.23 -4.84 -9.66
CA GLY A 4 -3.86 -3.87 -8.75
C GLY A 4 -2.86 -2.99 -8.00
N LEU A 5 -1.76 -3.57 -7.54
CA LEU A 5 -0.69 -2.83 -6.87
C LEU A 5 -0.09 -1.76 -7.79
N LYS A 6 0.29 -2.14 -9.02
CA LYS A 6 0.87 -1.20 -10.00
C LYS A 6 -0.06 -0.03 -10.29
N LEU A 7 -1.38 -0.27 -10.34
CA LEU A 7 -2.37 0.76 -10.60
C LEU A 7 -2.52 1.72 -9.42
N SER A 8 -2.52 1.21 -8.19
CA SER A 8 -2.51 2.03 -6.97
C SER A 8 -1.28 2.94 -6.90
N LEU A 9 -0.07 2.43 -7.17
CA LEU A 9 1.14 3.27 -7.17
C LEU A 9 1.06 4.41 -8.20
N LYS A 10 0.41 4.18 -9.34
CA LYS A 10 0.22 5.21 -10.36
C LYS A 10 -0.75 6.30 -9.89
N PHE A 11 -1.81 5.93 -9.18
CA PHE A 11 -2.78 6.87 -8.63
C PHE A 11 -2.12 7.90 -7.71
N HIS A 12 -1.37 7.45 -6.69
CA HIS A 12 -0.74 8.37 -5.74
C HIS A 12 0.31 9.29 -6.42
N ARG A 13 1.06 8.77 -7.40
CA ARG A 13 1.97 9.59 -8.23
C ARG A 13 1.24 10.69 -8.99
N GLN A 14 0.09 10.38 -9.59
CA GLN A 14 -0.70 11.37 -10.31
C GLN A 14 -1.26 12.46 -9.37
N LEU A 15 -1.70 12.09 -8.17
CA LEU A 15 -2.11 13.07 -7.16
C LEU A 15 -0.99 14.04 -6.78
N ALA A 16 0.21 13.52 -6.52
CA ALA A 16 1.38 14.34 -6.22
C ALA A 16 1.73 15.30 -7.37
N ALA A 17 1.67 14.83 -8.62
CA ALA A 17 1.93 15.67 -9.78
C ALA A 17 0.91 16.81 -9.94
N ILE A 18 -0.38 16.53 -9.71
CA ILE A 18 -1.46 17.54 -9.81
C ILE A 18 -1.36 18.58 -8.68
N ALA A 19 -0.91 18.19 -7.50
CA ALA A 19 -0.73 19.10 -6.36
C ALA A 19 0.35 20.18 -6.62
N GLY A 20 1.20 20.03 -7.64
CA GLY A 20 2.18 21.04 -8.06
C GLY A 20 3.35 21.25 -7.08
N ASN A 21 3.47 20.41 -6.05
CA ASN A 21 4.55 20.46 -5.07
C ASN A 21 5.60 19.39 -5.37
N GLY A 22 6.67 19.76 -6.08
CA GLY A 22 7.73 18.85 -6.49
C GLY A 22 8.47 18.17 -5.33
N VAL A 23 8.63 18.86 -4.21
CA VAL A 23 9.28 18.29 -3.00
C VAL A 23 8.42 17.19 -2.41
N LEU A 24 7.12 17.44 -2.25
CA LEU A 24 6.18 16.45 -1.74
C LEU A 24 6.05 15.26 -2.70
N ALA A 25 6.07 15.51 -4.01
CA ALA A 25 6.02 14.46 -5.02
C ALA A 25 7.23 13.52 -4.93
N GLU A 26 8.44 14.06 -4.77
CA GLU A 26 9.65 13.26 -4.62
C GLU A 26 9.65 12.46 -3.32
N PHE A 27 9.21 13.06 -2.20
CA PHE A 27 9.03 12.36 -0.94
C PHE A 27 8.03 11.21 -1.07
N LEU A 28 6.89 11.47 -1.69
CA LEU A 28 5.85 10.46 -1.88
C LEU A 28 6.34 9.32 -2.77
N ASP A 29 7.15 9.62 -3.79
CA ASP A 29 7.73 8.60 -4.67
C ASP A 29 8.64 7.62 -3.90
N GLN A 30 9.43 8.14 -2.97
CA GLN A 30 10.27 7.31 -2.09
C GLN A 30 9.46 6.44 -1.14
N LEU A 31 8.34 6.96 -0.61
CA LEU A 31 7.42 6.20 0.24
C LEU A 31 6.74 5.08 -0.56
N ILE A 32 6.10 5.43 -1.68
CA ILE A 32 5.41 4.51 -2.61
C ILE A 32 6.34 3.39 -3.10
N ALA A 33 7.64 3.64 -3.25
CA ALA A 33 8.59 2.60 -3.63
C ALA A 33 8.79 1.52 -2.54
N ARG A 34 8.64 1.87 -1.26
CA ARG A 34 8.87 0.99 -0.11
C ARG A 34 7.60 0.30 0.39
N THR A 35 6.45 0.99 0.33
CA THR A 35 5.16 0.48 0.80
C THR A 35 4.77 -0.89 0.23
N PRO A 36 4.99 -1.20 -1.06
CA PRO A 36 4.70 -2.52 -1.61
C PRO A 36 5.43 -3.68 -0.95
N LEU A 37 6.68 -3.45 -0.51
CA LEU A 37 7.48 -4.47 0.16
C LEU A 37 6.91 -4.74 1.56
N VAL A 38 6.53 -3.69 2.28
CA VAL A 38 5.90 -3.80 3.61
C VAL A 38 4.55 -4.51 3.50
N VAL A 39 3.69 -4.07 2.58
CA VAL A 39 2.37 -4.69 2.36
C VAL A 39 2.49 -6.15 1.90
N LEU A 40 3.55 -6.51 1.17
CA LEU A 40 3.79 -7.89 0.77
C LEU A 40 4.35 -8.75 1.91
N ALA A 41 5.26 -8.21 2.71
CA ALA A 41 5.93 -8.92 3.80
C ALA A 41 5.00 -9.18 4.99
N TYR A 42 4.13 -8.22 5.31
CA TYR A 42 3.28 -8.25 6.50
C TYR A 42 1.81 -8.50 6.17
N ARG A 43 1.48 -9.01 4.99
CA ARG A 43 0.07 -9.32 4.65
C ARG A 43 -0.38 -10.59 5.36
N GLY A 44 -1.44 -10.51 6.17
CA GLY A 44 -2.08 -11.69 6.74
C GLY A 44 -2.65 -12.63 5.67
N ARG A 45 -2.61 -13.95 5.91
CA ARG A 45 -3.21 -14.97 5.04
C ARG A 45 -4.74 -14.82 5.01
N GLY A 46 -5.25 -14.00 4.08
CA GLY A 46 -6.69 -13.73 3.92
C GLY A 46 -7.03 -12.28 3.55
N ALA A 47 -6.07 -11.36 3.67
CA ALA A 47 -6.26 -9.98 3.23
C ALA A 47 -6.15 -9.90 1.69
N ASP A 48 -7.28 -9.91 0.98
CA ASP A 48 -7.32 -9.81 -0.48
C ASP A 48 -7.42 -8.37 -1.00
N ARG A 49 -7.72 -7.39 -0.13
CA ARG A 49 -7.95 -6.00 -0.55
C ARG A 49 -6.64 -5.23 -0.69
N THR A 50 -6.09 -5.12 -1.89
CA THR A 50 -5.17 -3.99 -2.17
C THR A 50 -6.03 -2.74 -2.30
N CYS A 51 -5.49 -1.54 -2.02
CA CYS A 51 -6.14 -0.22 -2.16
C CYS A 51 -7.45 -0.29 -2.95
N SER A 52 -8.58 -0.20 -2.26
CA SER A 52 -9.86 -0.50 -2.90
C SER A 52 -10.16 0.55 -3.97
N ILE A 53 -10.78 0.13 -5.06
CA ILE A 53 -11.26 1.06 -6.09
C ILE A 53 -12.25 2.06 -5.47
N ASP A 54 -13.10 1.59 -4.55
CA ASP A 54 -14.10 2.42 -3.89
C ASP A 54 -13.48 3.54 -3.05
N GLU A 55 -12.43 3.22 -2.27
CA GLU A 55 -11.68 4.20 -1.47
C GLU A 55 -11.04 5.27 -2.35
N HIS A 56 -10.47 4.88 -3.50
CA HIS A 56 -9.90 5.84 -4.44
C HIS A 56 -10.96 6.73 -5.10
N ILE A 57 -12.16 6.19 -5.40
CA ILE A 57 -13.27 6.98 -5.94
C ILE A 57 -13.70 8.05 -4.93
N GLU A 58 -13.81 7.71 -3.64
CA GLU A 58 -14.16 8.69 -2.60
C GLU A 58 -13.14 9.84 -2.50
N ILE A 59 -11.85 9.53 -2.61
CA ILE A 59 -10.78 10.54 -2.64
C ILE A 59 -10.93 11.44 -3.87
N ILE A 60 -11.15 10.85 -5.05
CA ILE A 60 -11.30 11.59 -6.31
C ILE A 60 -12.51 12.52 -6.24
N ASP A 61 -13.66 12.04 -5.77
CA ASP A 61 -14.89 12.84 -5.66
C ASP A 61 -14.71 14.01 -4.68
N ALA A 62 -14.02 13.78 -3.57
CA ALA A 62 -13.71 14.85 -2.62
C ALA A 62 -12.78 15.92 -3.22
N ILE A 63 -11.79 15.52 -4.02
CA ILE A 63 -10.92 16.45 -4.75
C ILE A 63 -11.70 17.19 -5.84
N ALA A 64 -12.53 16.50 -6.61
CA ALA A 64 -13.30 17.07 -7.71
C ALA A 64 -14.31 18.12 -7.23
N THR A 65 -14.84 17.96 -6.01
CA THR A 65 -15.72 18.95 -5.36
C THR A 65 -14.98 20.08 -4.65
N GLY A 66 -13.64 20.06 -4.64
CA GLY A 66 -12.80 21.06 -3.95
C GLY A 66 -12.87 20.98 -2.43
N ASN A 67 -13.47 19.92 -1.86
CA ASN A 67 -13.62 19.77 -0.41
C ASN A 67 -12.34 19.18 0.20
N VAL A 68 -11.41 20.07 0.55
CA VAL A 68 -10.10 19.69 1.12
C VAL A 68 -10.24 18.83 2.37
N ALA A 69 -11.13 19.19 3.29
CA ALA A 69 -11.32 18.44 4.53
C ALA A 69 -11.78 17.00 4.26
N LYS A 70 -12.72 16.82 3.33
CA LYS A 70 -13.19 15.51 2.92
C LYS A 70 -12.09 14.70 2.20
N ALA A 71 -11.30 15.34 1.34
CA ALA A 71 -10.22 14.68 0.62
C ALA A 71 -9.13 14.16 1.58
N VAL A 72 -8.77 14.97 2.58
CA VAL A 72 -7.84 14.56 3.64
C VAL A 72 -8.42 13.41 4.45
N ALA A 73 -9.68 13.52 4.91
CA ALA A 73 -10.31 12.45 5.69
C ALA A 73 -10.39 11.12 4.92
N ALA A 74 -10.74 11.16 3.63
CA ALA A 74 -10.79 9.97 2.78
C ALA A 74 -9.40 9.33 2.59
N MET A 75 -8.36 10.14 2.37
CA MET A 75 -6.98 9.62 2.25
C MET A 75 -6.50 9.03 3.58
N THR A 76 -6.80 9.65 4.72
CA THR A 76 -6.45 9.10 6.04
C THR A 76 -7.13 7.76 6.27
N SER A 77 -8.44 7.68 6.05
CA SER A 77 -9.19 6.43 6.22
C SER A 77 -8.69 5.31 5.30
N HIS A 78 -8.32 5.66 4.06
CA HIS A 78 -7.69 4.74 3.13
C HIS A 78 -6.37 4.16 3.68
N LEU A 79 -5.50 5.00 4.26
CA LEU A 79 -4.23 4.54 4.84
C LEU A 79 -4.45 3.70 6.10
N GLU A 80 -5.39 4.07 6.96
CA GLU A 80 -5.77 3.29 8.16
C GLU A 80 -6.33 1.91 7.78
N SER A 81 -7.18 1.85 6.74
CA SER A 81 -7.71 0.60 6.18
C SER A 81 -6.59 -0.31 5.65
N LEU A 82 -5.55 0.26 5.04
CA LEU A 82 -4.38 -0.50 4.60
C LEU A 82 -3.54 -0.99 5.79
N GLU A 83 -3.33 -0.16 6.80
CA GLU A 83 -2.57 -0.52 8.00
C GLU A 83 -3.24 -1.65 8.78
N GLY A 84 -4.57 -1.59 8.96
CA GLY A 84 -5.34 -2.64 9.65
C GLY A 84 -5.35 -4.00 8.93
N GLN A 85 -4.88 -4.06 7.69
CA GLN A 85 -4.71 -5.33 6.95
C GLN A 85 -3.30 -5.92 7.08
N LEU A 86 -2.38 -5.18 7.70
CA LEU A 86 -1.04 -5.68 8.01
C LEU A 86 -1.10 -6.50 9.29
N ASP A 87 -0.58 -7.72 9.20
CA ASP A 87 -0.26 -8.55 10.35
C ASP A 87 1.12 -8.17 10.85
N LEU A 88 1.15 -7.21 11.79
CA LEU A 88 2.36 -6.73 12.46
C LEU A 88 2.58 -7.43 13.81
N SER A 89 1.93 -8.56 14.05
CA SER A 89 2.17 -9.33 15.26
C SER A 89 3.59 -9.91 15.25
N ASP A 90 4.34 -9.70 16.33
CA ASP A 90 5.72 -10.18 16.52
C ASP A 90 5.83 -11.71 16.71
N ASP A 91 4.79 -12.48 16.35
CA ASP A 91 4.76 -13.95 16.48
C ASP A 91 5.57 -14.66 15.36
N THR A 92 6.73 -14.08 14.99
CA THR A 92 7.78 -14.79 14.25
C THR A 92 8.57 -15.74 15.16
N GLU A 93 7.88 -16.67 15.81
CA GLU A 93 8.41 -18.00 16.13
C GLU A 93 7.93 -18.98 15.04
N THR A 94 8.21 -18.63 13.78
CA THR A 94 8.38 -19.64 12.74
C THR A 94 9.59 -19.23 11.96
N SER A 95 10.75 -19.56 12.53
CA SER A 95 11.99 -19.74 11.79
C SER A 95 11.65 -20.59 10.56
N THR A 96 11.51 -19.94 9.41
CA THR A 96 11.45 -20.66 8.14
C THR A 96 12.84 -21.21 7.97
N ASP A 97 13.01 -22.49 8.31
CA ASP A 97 14.27 -23.17 8.18
C ASP A 97 14.65 -23.22 6.69
N LEU A 98 15.57 -22.34 6.32
CA LEU A 98 16.08 -22.23 4.96
C LEU A 98 16.80 -23.52 4.54
N VAL A 99 17.28 -24.33 5.48
CA VAL A 99 17.87 -25.65 5.19
C VAL A 99 16.77 -26.64 4.78
N ALA A 100 15.60 -26.63 5.41
CA ALA A 100 14.48 -27.47 4.99
C ALA A 100 13.90 -27.06 3.62
N LEU A 101 13.96 -25.77 3.28
CA LEU A 101 13.40 -25.24 2.04
C LEU A 101 14.31 -25.48 0.82
N PHE A 102 15.63 -25.48 1.02
CA PHE A 102 16.62 -25.70 -0.04
C PHE A 102 17.35 -27.05 0.01
N GLY A 103 17.18 -27.84 1.08
CA GLY A 103 17.86 -29.12 1.29
C GLY A 103 17.16 -30.34 0.65
N ALA A 104 15.94 -30.20 0.14
CA ALA A 104 15.20 -31.28 -0.54
C ALA A 104 15.64 -31.49 -2.01
N GLY A 105 16.95 -31.40 -2.27
CA GLY A 105 17.53 -31.48 -3.61
C GLY A 105 18.98 -31.98 -3.62
N GLY A 106 19.30 -32.99 -2.80
CA GLY A 106 20.60 -33.64 -2.80
C GLY A 106 20.49 -35.12 -2.42
N ASP A 107 20.61 -35.96 -3.45
CA ASP A 107 20.82 -37.42 -3.53
C ASP A 107 19.76 -38.39 -2.95
#